data_AF-A0A2H0H710-F1
#
_entry.id   AF-A0A2H0H710-F1
#
_cell.length_a   1.000
_cell.length_b   1.000
_cell.length_c   1.000
_cell.angle_alpha   90.00
_cell.angle_beta   90.00
_cell.angle_gamma   90.00
#
_symmetry.space_group_name_H-M   'P 1'
#
loop_
_entity.id
_entity.type
_entity.pdbx_description
1 polymer ?
#
loop_
_entity_poly.entity_id
_entity_poly.type
_entity_poly.pdbx_seq_one_letter_code
_entity_poly.pdbx_strand_id
1 'polypeptide(L)'
;MQNLKLSAALLLTIFTLFNSCQTKKPLYMLSTDSPDGKIKVAFTLNEAGEPLYAVNYNNQPVVLPSSMGFDLEGQPALAKDFEVTSGKRLHNFSQPWEMPWGEKRMVENNYNQSVIQLTEKSGLHRTLFIIFMVYNDGLGFRYIVPPQPNINELLITEENTQFNMAGDYKTFWGPGDWDIYEHLYTTSNINQINAFKYVNNGLAQSHIPNNAVNTPVTMITENGVHLSLHEANLTNYSDMTLLVDTTNHRFKSCLVGSDNHTYKVKVHTPCYTPWRTIQISPDAAGLIESDLIVNLNEPNKLGDVSWVKPMKYIGIWWDMHLNRKTWELTSGNHGATTAYA
;
A
#
# COMPACT_ATOMS: atom_id res chain seq x y z
N MET A 1 81.07 -13.57 32.32
CA MET A 1 80.25 -13.86 31.13
C MET A 1 78.92 -14.45 31.59
N GLN A 2 77.84 -13.66 31.59
CA GLN A 2 76.49 -14.05 31.18
C GLN A 2 75.50 -12.93 31.53
N ASN A 3 74.77 -12.52 30.50
CA ASN A 3 73.74 -11.48 30.48
C ASN A 3 72.45 -11.98 31.14
N LEU A 4 71.68 -11.09 31.77
CA LEU A 4 70.22 -11.20 31.74
C LEU A 4 69.60 -9.80 31.70
N LYS A 5 68.98 -9.48 30.56
CA LYS A 5 68.20 -8.26 30.31
C LYS A 5 66.79 -8.47 30.86
N LEU A 6 66.32 -7.55 31.71
CA LEU A 6 64.93 -7.47 32.12
C LEU A 6 64.19 -6.53 31.15
N SER A 7 63.29 -7.06 30.34
CA SER A 7 62.42 -6.27 29.46
C SER A 7 61.15 -5.86 30.23
N ALA A 8 60.95 -4.56 30.41
CA ALA A 8 59.73 -3.99 30.95
C ALA A 8 58.62 -4.05 29.88
N ALA A 9 57.53 -4.78 30.18
CA ALA A 9 56.33 -4.82 29.36
C ALA A 9 55.45 -3.60 29.67
N LEU A 10 55.23 -2.76 28.64
CA LEU A 10 54.34 -1.61 28.67
C LEU A 10 52.90 -2.10 28.39
N LEU A 11 52.04 -2.15 29.41
CA LEU A 11 50.61 -2.41 29.24
C LEU A 11 49.92 -1.13 28.75
N LEU A 12 49.58 -1.09 27.46
CA LEU A 12 48.77 -0.04 26.85
C LEU A 12 47.28 -0.42 27.01
N THR A 13 46.61 0.14 28.02
CA THR A 13 45.15 0.03 28.17
C THR A 13 44.46 0.90 27.11
N ILE A 14 43.96 0.26 26.06
CA ILE A 14 43.08 0.87 25.04
C ILE A 14 41.69 1.02 25.65
N PHE A 15 41.31 2.26 25.97
CA PHE A 15 39.94 2.63 26.33
C PHE A 15 39.11 2.67 25.04
N THR A 16 38.35 1.60 24.77
CA THR A 16 37.35 1.59 23.70
C THR A 16 36.14 2.42 24.11
N LEU A 17 36.02 3.61 23.54
CA LEU A 17 34.80 4.43 23.59
C LEU A 17 33.69 3.69 22.85
N PHE A 18 32.81 3.00 23.59
CA PHE A 18 31.53 2.55 23.08
C PHE A 18 30.66 3.78 22.79
N ASN A 19 30.68 4.27 21.56
CA ASN A 19 29.63 5.12 21.02
C ASN A 19 28.35 4.28 20.93
N SER A 20 27.60 4.25 22.02
CA SER A 20 26.22 3.79 22.02
C SER A 20 25.45 4.70 21.07
N CYS A 21 25.13 4.19 19.89
CA CYS A 21 24.16 4.81 18.99
C CYS A 21 22.83 4.86 19.75
N GLN A 22 22.53 5.99 20.40
CA GLN A 22 21.27 6.20 21.08
C GLN A 22 20.19 6.28 20.00
N THR A 23 19.49 5.17 19.79
CA THR A 23 18.23 5.17 19.07
C THR A 23 17.27 6.06 19.86
N LYS A 24 17.05 7.27 19.35
CA LYS A 24 16.13 8.25 19.94
C LYS A 24 14.76 7.59 20.13
N LYS A 25 14.25 7.61 21.36
CA LYS A 25 12.95 6.99 21.68
C LYS A 25 11.82 7.79 21.02
N PRO A 26 10.81 7.13 20.44
CA PRO A 26 9.66 7.82 19.89
C PRO A 26 8.84 8.50 21.01
N LEU A 27 8.12 9.56 20.66
CA LEU A 27 7.20 10.25 21.58
C LEU A 27 6.03 9.35 21.99
N TYR A 28 5.60 8.48 21.08
CA TYR A 28 4.52 7.53 21.30
C TYR A 28 4.74 6.26 20.48
N MET A 29 4.29 5.11 20.99
CA MET A 29 4.28 3.84 20.28
C MET A 29 3.04 3.01 20.62
N LEU A 30 2.43 2.38 19.60
CA LEU A 30 1.33 1.44 19.77
C LEU A 30 1.54 0.24 18.83
N SER A 31 1.61 -0.98 19.39
CA SER A 31 1.66 -2.22 18.60
C SER A 31 0.29 -2.87 18.49
N THR A 32 -0.03 -3.38 17.31
CA THR A 32 -1.19 -4.23 17.04
C THR A 32 -0.72 -5.50 16.34
N ASP A 33 -1.09 -6.64 16.90
CA ASP A 33 -0.67 -7.94 16.41
C ASP A 33 -1.87 -8.61 15.72
N SER A 34 -1.62 -9.40 14.69
CA SER A 34 -2.59 -10.34 14.10
C SER A 34 -3.15 -11.32 15.14
N PRO A 35 -4.33 -11.92 14.91
CA PRO A 35 -4.89 -12.94 15.81
C PRO A 35 -3.93 -14.11 16.15
N ASP A 36 -3.10 -14.55 15.21
CA ASP A 36 -2.09 -15.61 15.43
C ASP A 36 -0.72 -15.08 15.91
N GLY A 37 -0.57 -13.76 16.02
CA GLY A 37 0.62 -13.09 16.52
C GLY A 37 1.81 -13.06 15.57
N LYS A 38 1.69 -13.55 14.34
CA LYS A 38 2.82 -13.60 13.38
C LYS A 38 3.09 -12.25 12.74
N ILE A 39 2.04 -11.53 12.34
CA ILE A 39 2.12 -10.17 11.82
C ILE A 39 1.98 -9.19 12.98
N LYS A 40 2.89 -8.22 13.07
CA LYS A 40 2.88 -7.15 14.08
C LYS A 40 3.10 -5.81 13.42
N VAL A 41 2.20 -4.87 13.69
CA VAL A 41 2.26 -3.50 13.18
C VAL A 41 2.55 -2.56 14.34
N ALA A 42 3.65 -1.82 14.26
CA ALA A 42 4.02 -0.82 15.24
C ALA A 42 3.81 0.58 14.66
N PHE A 43 2.84 1.32 15.19
CA PHE A 43 2.72 2.75 14.98
C PHE A 43 3.68 3.50 15.92
N THR A 44 4.37 4.51 15.41
CA THR A 44 5.20 5.41 16.21
C THR A 44 5.00 6.86 15.81
N LEU A 45 5.12 7.76 16.78
CA LEU A 45 5.22 9.19 16.55
C LEU A 45 6.65 9.62 16.89
N ASN A 46 7.40 10.16 15.93
CA ASN A 46 8.79 10.56 16.18
C ASN A 46 8.87 11.93 16.90
N GLU A 47 10.09 12.38 17.24
CA GLU A 47 10.31 13.66 17.96
C GLU A 47 9.74 14.89 17.21
N ALA A 48 9.63 14.83 15.88
CA ALA A 48 9.05 15.88 15.05
C ALA A 48 7.52 15.84 14.99
N GLY A 49 6.87 14.86 15.63
CA GLY A 49 5.43 14.65 15.52
C GLY A 49 5.02 14.06 14.17
N GLU A 50 5.92 13.40 13.45
CA GLU A 50 5.62 12.69 12.20
C GLU A 50 5.15 11.26 12.51
N PRO A 51 4.01 10.81 11.94
CA PRO A 51 3.50 9.47 12.12
C PRO A 51 4.24 8.50 11.20
N LEU A 52 4.74 7.42 11.81
CA LEU A 52 5.44 6.33 11.12
C LEU A 52 4.80 4.99 11.50
N TYR A 53 4.91 4.00 10.62
CA TYR A 53 4.61 2.61 10.95
C TYR A 53 5.71 1.66 10.49
N ALA A 54 5.81 0.50 11.15
CA ALA A 54 6.68 -0.61 10.75
C ALA A 54 5.91 -1.93 10.89
N VAL A 55 6.28 -2.93 10.09
CA VAL A 55 5.64 -4.24 10.07
C VAL A 55 6.68 -5.35 10.19
N ASN A 56 6.43 -6.26 11.12
CA ASN A 56 7.19 -7.48 11.29
C ASN A 56 6.32 -8.70 10.96
N TYR A 57 6.93 -9.72 10.35
CA TYR A 57 6.39 -11.06 10.19
C TYR A 57 7.30 -12.07 10.88
N ASN A 58 6.78 -12.86 11.82
CA ASN A 58 7.57 -13.78 12.65
C ASN A 58 8.79 -13.11 13.30
N ASN A 59 8.60 -11.88 13.79
CA ASN A 59 9.63 -11.00 14.39
C ASN A 59 10.77 -10.57 13.43
N GLN A 60 10.65 -10.81 12.12
CA GLN A 60 11.54 -10.25 11.11
C GLN A 60 10.89 -9.03 10.45
N PRO A 61 11.63 -7.93 10.24
CA PRO A 61 11.09 -6.76 9.57
C PRO A 61 10.78 -7.07 8.10
N VAL A 62 9.59 -6.69 7.66
CA VAL A 62 9.20 -6.70 6.23
C VAL A 62 8.95 -5.28 5.72
N VAL A 63 8.48 -4.38 6.60
CA VAL A 63 8.41 -2.94 6.37
C VAL A 63 9.11 -2.22 7.52
N LEU A 64 10.18 -1.51 7.18
CA LEU A 64 10.91 -0.60 8.06
C LEU A 64 10.08 0.66 8.36
N PRO A 65 10.45 1.47 9.37
CA PRO A 65 9.75 2.73 9.66
C PRO A 65 9.46 3.55 8.40
N SER A 66 8.17 3.77 8.15
CA SER A 66 7.62 4.34 6.91
C SER A 66 6.67 5.49 7.23
N SER A 67 6.85 6.63 6.58
CA SER A 67 6.05 7.84 6.83
C SER A 67 4.62 7.74 6.33
N MET A 68 3.76 8.55 6.93
CA MET A 68 2.34 8.67 6.64
C MET A 68 1.95 10.15 6.62
N GLY A 69 1.10 10.60 5.69
CA GLY A 69 0.66 12.00 5.66
C GLY A 69 0.33 12.54 4.27
N PHE A 70 -0.04 13.82 4.22
CA PHE A 70 -0.53 14.49 3.00
C PHE A 70 0.12 15.83 2.77
N ASP A 71 0.38 16.15 1.50
CA ASP A 71 0.52 17.51 1.03
C ASP A 71 -0.83 18.00 0.51
N LEU A 72 -1.16 19.25 0.82
CA LEU A 72 -2.46 19.85 0.53
C LEU A 72 -2.28 21.14 -0.26
N GLU A 73 -3.18 21.39 -1.21
CA GLU A 73 -3.31 22.68 -1.87
C GLU A 73 -4.00 23.68 -0.95
N GLY A 74 -3.45 24.89 -0.85
CA GLY A 74 -4.03 25.98 -0.07
C GLY A 74 -3.95 25.83 1.45
N GLN A 75 -3.31 24.77 1.97
CA GLN A 75 -3.15 24.51 3.41
C GLN A 75 -1.76 23.92 3.72
N PRO A 76 -1.25 24.08 4.96
CA PRO A 76 -0.06 23.35 5.39
C PRO A 76 -0.26 21.82 5.29
N ALA A 77 0.81 21.09 5.01
CA ALA A 77 0.82 19.63 4.97
C ALA A 77 0.28 19.01 6.28
N LEU A 78 -0.44 17.89 6.17
CA LEU A 78 -0.86 17.04 7.30
C LEU A 78 0.13 15.89 7.42
N ALA A 79 1.34 16.17 7.92
CA ALA A 79 2.43 15.20 7.92
C ALA A 79 3.27 15.17 9.20
N LYS A 80 3.26 16.24 10.01
CA LYS A 80 4.10 16.36 11.22
C LYS A 80 3.46 17.29 12.24
N ASP A 81 4.17 17.54 13.34
CA ASP A 81 3.70 18.35 14.46
C ASP A 81 2.45 17.78 15.15
N PHE A 82 2.18 16.50 14.98
CA PHE A 82 1.11 15.84 15.72
C PHE A 82 1.51 15.54 17.17
N GLU A 83 0.49 15.37 18.00
CA GLU A 83 0.50 14.58 19.21
C GLU A 83 -0.56 13.47 19.12
N VAL A 84 -0.37 12.39 19.87
CA VAL A 84 -1.39 11.33 19.97
C VAL A 84 -2.36 11.70 21.10
N THR A 85 -3.58 12.08 20.74
CA THR A 85 -4.64 12.42 21.71
C THR A 85 -5.46 11.20 22.12
N SER A 86 -5.46 10.13 21.31
CA SER A 86 -6.03 8.83 21.67
C SER A 86 -5.38 7.68 20.91
N GLY A 87 -5.17 6.54 21.57
CA GLY A 87 -4.75 5.30 20.92
C GLY A 87 -5.52 4.13 21.53
N LYS A 88 -6.35 3.47 20.71
CA LYS A 88 -7.19 2.35 21.15
C LYS A 88 -6.83 1.09 20.40
N ARG A 89 -6.80 -0.04 21.10
CA ARG A 89 -6.74 -1.38 20.51
C ARG A 89 -8.08 -2.06 20.71
N LEU A 90 -8.56 -2.71 19.67
CA LEU A 90 -9.73 -3.56 19.66
C LEU A 90 -9.25 -4.94 19.22
N HIS A 91 -9.62 -5.97 19.97
CA HIS A 91 -9.18 -7.34 19.73
C HIS A 91 -10.35 -8.24 19.38
N ASN A 92 -10.06 -9.31 18.65
CA ASN A 92 -10.97 -10.43 18.39
C ASN A 92 -12.25 -10.01 17.64
N PHE A 93 -12.17 -9.10 16.66
CA PHE A 93 -13.28 -8.97 15.72
C PHE A 93 -13.32 -10.26 14.90
N SER A 94 -14.47 -10.95 14.90
CA SER A 94 -14.66 -12.17 14.12
C SER A 94 -16.12 -12.24 13.68
N GLN A 95 -16.35 -12.07 12.38
CA GLN A 95 -17.69 -12.17 11.80
C GLN A 95 -17.60 -12.65 10.35
N PRO A 96 -17.83 -13.95 10.07
CA PRO A 96 -17.85 -14.43 8.70
C PRO A 96 -19.04 -13.86 7.93
N TRP A 97 -18.91 -13.81 6.60
CA TRP A 97 -19.98 -13.38 5.69
C TRP A 97 -20.04 -14.26 4.44
N GLU A 98 -21.20 -14.28 3.78
CA GLU A 98 -21.44 -15.12 2.58
C GLU A 98 -21.31 -14.27 1.31
N MET A 99 -20.49 -14.72 0.36
CA MET A 99 -20.41 -14.14 -0.97
C MET A 99 -21.63 -14.56 -1.80
N PRO A 100 -22.34 -13.64 -2.47
CA PRO A 100 -23.42 -14.02 -3.39
C PRO A 100 -22.91 -14.77 -4.63
N TRP A 101 -21.66 -14.50 -5.01
CA TRP A 101 -20.88 -15.20 -6.02
C TRP A 101 -19.40 -14.86 -5.77
N GLY A 102 -18.49 -15.78 -6.12
CA GLY A 102 -17.07 -15.60 -5.90
C GLY A 102 -16.33 -16.93 -5.89
N GLU A 103 -15.04 -16.86 -5.58
CA GLU A 103 -14.10 -17.96 -5.42
C GLU A 103 -14.40 -18.83 -4.21
N LYS A 104 -15.08 -18.27 -3.20
CA LYS A 104 -15.50 -18.94 -1.97
C LYS A 104 -16.95 -18.58 -1.66
N ARG A 105 -17.63 -19.45 -0.91
CA ARG A 105 -18.99 -19.17 -0.41
C ARG A 105 -18.95 -18.38 0.89
N MET A 106 -18.17 -18.84 1.86
CA MET A 106 -18.01 -18.19 3.17
C MET A 106 -16.64 -17.54 3.24
N VAL A 107 -16.62 -16.28 3.69
CA VAL A 107 -15.42 -15.49 3.88
C VAL A 107 -15.23 -15.24 5.36
N GLU A 108 -14.06 -15.61 5.87
CA GLU A 108 -13.69 -15.34 7.26
C GLU A 108 -13.21 -13.90 7.39
N ASN A 109 -13.80 -13.14 8.31
CA ASN A 109 -13.35 -11.78 8.63
C ASN A 109 -12.92 -11.75 10.09
N ASN A 110 -11.62 -11.93 10.33
CA ASN A 110 -11.03 -12.00 11.66
C ASN A 110 -9.77 -11.12 11.76
N TYR A 111 -9.81 -10.09 12.59
CA TYR A 111 -8.71 -9.16 12.76
C TYR A 111 -8.64 -8.55 14.16
N ASN A 112 -7.46 -8.03 14.48
CA ASN A 112 -7.28 -7.04 15.54
C ASN A 112 -7.15 -5.65 14.92
N GLN A 113 -7.57 -4.61 15.63
CA GLN A 113 -7.59 -3.25 15.12
C GLN A 113 -6.93 -2.28 16.09
N SER A 114 -6.25 -1.27 15.55
CA SER A 114 -5.96 -0.05 16.31
C SER A 114 -6.53 1.19 15.63
N VAL A 115 -6.92 2.16 16.46
CA VAL A 115 -7.36 3.48 16.05
C VAL A 115 -6.49 4.50 16.77
N ILE A 116 -5.73 5.26 16.00
CA ILE A 116 -4.83 6.30 16.50
C ILE A 116 -5.43 7.64 16.09
N GLN A 117 -5.69 8.50 17.07
CA GLN A 117 -6.11 9.88 16.87
C GLN A 117 -4.90 10.79 17.03
N LEU A 118 -4.59 11.53 15.98
CA LEU A 118 -3.54 12.53 15.90
C LEU A 118 -4.17 13.91 15.86
N THR A 119 -3.61 14.86 16.61
CA THR A 119 -4.01 16.28 16.55
C THR A 119 -2.75 17.12 16.43
N GLU A 120 -2.75 18.11 15.53
CA GLU A 120 -1.63 19.05 15.42
C GLU A 120 -1.49 19.85 16.72
N LYS A 121 -0.26 19.91 17.26
CA LYS A 121 0.06 20.63 18.49
C LYS A 121 0.00 22.14 18.30
N SER A 122 0.26 22.61 17.08
CA SER A 122 0.25 24.03 16.73
C SER A 122 -0.53 24.28 15.45
N GLY A 123 -0.69 25.56 15.09
CA GLY A 123 -1.35 25.97 13.86
C GLY A 123 -2.85 25.72 13.87
N LEU A 124 -3.32 24.93 12.91
CA LEU A 124 -4.76 24.73 12.67
C LEU A 124 -5.39 23.68 13.61
N HIS A 125 -4.58 23.01 14.44
CA HIS A 125 -5.04 21.98 15.39
C HIS A 125 -5.92 20.91 14.71
N ARG A 126 -5.56 20.52 13.49
CA ARG A 126 -6.33 19.55 12.70
C ARG A 126 -6.18 18.16 13.29
N THR A 127 -7.27 17.39 13.22
CA THR A 127 -7.35 16.01 13.67
C THR A 127 -7.33 15.06 12.48
N LEU A 128 -6.55 13.99 12.61
CA LEU A 128 -6.40 12.89 11.66
C LEU A 128 -6.47 11.58 12.43
N PHE A 129 -7.25 10.61 11.94
CA PHE A 129 -7.18 9.24 12.44
C PHE A 129 -6.40 8.36 11.47
N ILE A 130 -5.65 7.43 12.04
CA ILE A 130 -5.05 6.31 11.32
C ILE A 130 -5.62 5.03 11.93
N ILE A 131 -6.20 4.18 11.09
CA ILE A 131 -6.74 2.88 11.49
C ILE A 131 -5.87 1.79 10.87
N PHE A 132 -5.48 0.81 11.69
CA PHE A 132 -4.90 -0.45 11.21
C PHE A 132 -5.87 -1.58 11.52
N MET A 133 -6.14 -2.44 10.55
CA MET A 133 -6.76 -3.76 10.71
C MET A 133 -5.72 -4.82 10.35
N VAL A 134 -5.41 -5.70 11.29
CA VAL A 134 -4.32 -6.68 11.19
C VAL A 134 -4.93 -8.09 11.22
N TYR A 135 -4.81 -8.78 10.10
CA TYR A 135 -5.27 -10.14 9.85
C TYR A 135 -4.08 -11.10 9.93
N ASN A 136 -4.32 -12.41 9.86
CA ASN A 136 -3.23 -13.40 9.87
C ASN A 136 -2.46 -13.47 8.54
N ASP A 137 -3.07 -13.01 7.45
CA ASP A 137 -2.59 -13.03 6.07
C ASP A 137 -2.21 -11.64 5.54
N GLY A 138 -2.29 -10.60 6.38
CA GLY A 138 -1.89 -9.25 6.01
C GLY A 138 -2.42 -8.17 6.93
N LEU A 139 -2.33 -6.93 6.48
CA LEU A 139 -2.94 -5.78 7.13
C LEU A 139 -3.52 -4.80 6.10
N GLY A 140 -4.55 -4.08 6.53
CA GLY A 140 -5.04 -2.87 5.87
C GLY A 140 -4.89 -1.67 6.79
N PHE A 141 -4.52 -0.51 6.25
CA PHE A 141 -4.62 0.75 6.98
C PHE A 141 -5.20 1.87 6.14
N ARG A 142 -5.85 2.84 6.79
CA ARG A 142 -6.38 4.03 6.12
C ARG A 142 -6.37 5.25 7.02
N TYR A 143 -6.50 6.41 6.39
CA TYR A 143 -6.67 7.69 7.05
C TYR A 143 -8.15 8.06 7.13
N ILE A 144 -8.53 8.76 8.19
CA ILE A 144 -9.85 9.40 8.31
C ILE A 144 -9.65 10.83 8.76
N VAL A 145 -10.19 11.78 8.00
CA VAL A 145 -10.27 13.17 8.42
C VAL A 145 -11.71 13.45 8.84
N PRO A 146 -11.97 13.63 10.16
CA PRO A 146 -13.32 13.84 10.67
C PRO A 146 -13.80 15.27 10.35
N PRO A 147 -15.12 15.55 10.48
CA PRO A 147 -15.63 16.91 10.49
C PRO A 147 -15.03 17.71 11.65
N GLN A 148 -14.55 18.91 11.36
CA GLN A 148 -13.86 19.76 12.33
C GLN A 148 -13.79 21.22 11.83
N PRO A 149 -13.53 22.21 12.71
CA PRO A 149 -13.69 23.63 12.36
C PRO A 149 -12.77 24.15 11.24
N ASN A 150 -11.53 23.65 11.16
CA ASN A 150 -10.47 24.23 10.31
C ASN A 150 -10.20 23.44 9.03
N ILE A 151 -10.98 22.39 8.74
CA ILE A 151 -10.86 21.58 7.52
C ILE A 151 -12.21 20.91 7.24
N ASN A 152 -12.82 21.30 6.12
CA ASN A 152 -14.08 20.74 5.62
C ASN A 152 -13.94 20.17 4.20
N GLU A 153 -12.92 20.61 3.46
CA GLU A 153 -12.52 20.16 2.13
C GLU A 153 -11.00 19.92 2.12
N LEU A 154 -10.58 18.84 1.46
CA LEU A 154 -9.18 18.51 1.21
C LEU A 154 -8.93 18.47 -0.29
N LEU A 155 -8.01 19.30 -0.73
CA LEU A 155 -7.40 19.27 -2.06
C LEU A 155 -6.03 18.61 -1.91
N ILE A 156 -5.96 17.29 -2.05
CA ILE A 156 -4.74 16.51 -1.81
C ILE A 156 -3.88 16.58 -3.06
N THR A 157 -2.68 17.12 -2.94
CA THR A 157 -1.69 17.14 -4.03
C THR A 157 -0.82 15.90 -4.01
N GLU A 158 -0.43 15.44 -2.83
CA GLU A 158 0.28 14.17 -2.65
C GLU A 158 -0.19 13.44 -1.38
N GLU A 159 -0.33 12.13 -1.49
CA GLU A 159 -0.31 11.24 -0.34
C GLU A 159 1.11 10.70 -0.19
N ASN A 160 1.72 10.86 0.98
CA ASN A 160 3.11 10.51 1.26
C ASN A 160 3.24 9.23 2.10
N THR A 161 2.36 8.25 1.85
CA THR A 161 2.41 6.92 2.47
C THR A 161 3.59 6.13 1.93
N GLN A 162 4.47 5.66 2.81
CA GLN A 162 5.64 4.86 2.41
C GLN A 162 5.46 3.37 2.72
N PHE A 163 6.21 2.56 1.97
CA PHE A 163 6.49 1.15 2.25
C PHE A 163 7.99 0.95 2.08
N ASN A 164 8.74 1.18 3.16
CA ASN A 164 10.19 1.03 3.18
C ASN A 164 10.54 -0.45 3.38
N MET A 165 10.88 -1.17 2.31
CA MET A 165 11.10 -2.61 2.38
C MET A 165 12.39 -2.93 3.14
N ALA A 166 12.42 -4.04 3.88
CA ALA A 166 13.59 -4.39 4.68
C ALA A 166 14.76 -5.00 3.87
N GLY A 167 14.64 -5.09 2.55
CA GLY A 167 15.69 -5.59 1.65
C GLY A 167 15.37 -5.38 0.18
N ASP A 168 16.31 -5.77 -0.68
CA ASP A 168 16.18 -5.70 -2.14
C ASP A 168 15.48 -6.94 -2.68
N TYR A 169 14.15 -6.92 -2.68
CA TYR A 169 13.34 -8.12 -2.94
C TYR A 169 13.14 -8.40 -4.43
N LYS A 170 13.06 -9.69 -4.77
CA LYS A 170 12.63 -10.12 -6.10
C LYS A 170 11.17 -9.70 -6.29
N THR A 171 10.91 -8.88 -7.30
CA THR A 171 9.64 -8.16 -7.50
C THR A 171 9.04 -8.49 -8.86
N PHE A 172 7.72 -8.69 -8.89
CA PHE A 172 6.91 -8.90 -10.08
C PHE A 172 6.00 -7.67 -10.25
N TRP A 173 6.20 -6.91 -11.33
CA TRP A 173 5.59 -5.59 -11.47
C TRP A 173 5.24 -5.24 -12.92
N GLY A 174 4.25 -4.37 -13.09
CA GLY A 174 4.00 -3.58 -14.30
C GLY A 174 4.29 -2.09 -14.03
N PRO A 175 4.64 -1.29 -15.05
CA PRO A 175 4.91 0.14 -14.87
C PRO A 175 3.68 0.85 -14.31
N GLY A 176 3.91 1.88 -13.50
CA GLY A 176 2.89 2.78 -12.97
C GLY A 176 2.34 3.67 -14.09
N ASP A 177 1.49 3.10 -14.92
CA ASP A 177 0.84 3.74 -16.04
C ASP A 177 -0.54 4.25 -15.61
N TRP A 178 -0.79 5.53 -15.84
CA TRP A 178 -1.98 6.23 -15.38
C TRP A 178 -3.21 5.97 -16.26
N ASP A 179 -3.03 5.41 -17.45
CA ASP A 179 -4.13 5.18 -18.40
C ASP A 179 -4.52 3.70 -18.52
N ILE A 180 -3.58 2.75 -18.36
CA ILE A 180 -3.81 1.33 -18.65
C ILE A 180 -3.00 0.38 -17.75
N TYR A 181 -3.42 -0.90 -17.74
CA TYR A 181 -2.70 -2.00 -17.06
C TYR A 181 -2.21 -3.10 -18.03
N GLU A 182 -2.30 -2.89 -19.35
CA GLU A 182 -2.07 -3.91 -20.38
C GLU A 182 -0.58 -4.18 -20.69
N HIS A 183 0.28 -4.01 -19.69
CA HIS A 183 1.70 -4.30 -19.79
C HIS A 183 2.00 -5.74 -19.35
N LEU A 184 2.95 -6.39 -20.02
CA LEU A 184 3.49 -7.65 -19.52
C LEU A 184 4.27 -7.42 -18.22
N TYR A 185 4.16 -8.36 -17.29
CA TYR A 185 4.90 -8.31 -16.03
C TYR A 185 6.41 -8.41 -16.25
N THR A 186 7.14 -7.63 -15.48
CA THR A 186 8.60 -7.67 -15.35
C THR A 186 8.98 -8.35 -14.05
N THR A 187 10.03 -9.16 -14.09
CA THR A 187 10.66 -9.69 -12.88
C THR A 187 12.04 -9.08 -12.72
N SER A 188 12.27 -8.38 -11.62
CA SER A 188 13.57 -7.80 -11.25
C SER A 188 13.67 -7.64 -9.75
N ASN A 189 14.85 -7.32 -9.24
CA ASN A 189 14.96 -6.78 -7.89
C ASN A 189 14.42 -5.33 -7.83
N ILE A 190 14.14 -4.81 -6.61
CA ILE A 190 13.62 -3.44 -6.42
C ILE A 190 14.62 -2.42 -6.97
N ASN A 191 15.92 -2.60 -6.70
CA ASN A 191 16.97 -1.69 -7.16
C ASN A 191 17.13 -1.62 -8.69
N GLN A 192 16.49 -2.52 -9.43
CA GLN A 192 16.55 -2.63 -10.89
C GLN A 192 15.28 -2.12 -11.57
N ILE A 193 14.26 -1.71 -10.81
CA ILE A 193 13.00 -1.21 -11.39
C ILE A 193 13.25 0.08 -12.17
N ASN A 194 12.83 0.06 -13.43
CA ASN A 194 12.86 1.22 -14.32
C ASN A 194 11.62 1.21 -15.23
N ALA A 195 10.55 1.86 -14.78
CA ALA A 195 9.28 1.93 -15.48
C ALA A 195 9.36 2.70 -16.80
N PHE A 196 10.32 3.63 -16.93
CA PHE A 196 10.48 4.42 -18.16
C PHE A 196 10.88 3.58 -19.38
N LYS A 197 11.32 2.33 -19.20
CA LYS A 197 11.54 1.38 -20.29
C LYS A 197 10.25 1.01 -21.05
N TYR A 198 9.09 1.26 -20.45
CA TYR A 198 7.78 0.95 -21.02
C TYR A 198 7.11 2.15 -21.69
N VAL A 199 7.75 3.33 -21.67
CA VAL A 199 7.28 4.50 -22.42
C VAL A 199 7.44 4.23 -23.92
N ASN A 200 6.42 4.61 -24.71
CA ASN A 200 6.39 4.42 -26.18
C ASN A 200 6.50 2.96 -26.64
N ASN A 201 5.87 2.02 -25.92
CA ASN A 201 5.90 0.59 -26.22
C ASN A 201 4.90 0.12 -27.31
N GLY A 202 4.28 1.05 -28.03
CA GLY A 202 3.32 0.76 -29.10
C GLY A 202 1.88 0.51 -28.64
N LEU A 203 1.57 0.67 -27.35
CA LEU A 203 0.20 0.68 -26.84
C LEU A 203 -0.51 1.97 -27.24
N ALA A 204 -1.83 1.87 -27.51
CA ALA A 204 -2.60 2.97 -28.08
C ALA A 204 -2.82 4.15 -27.11
N GLN A 205 -2.86 3.88 -25.81
CA GLN A 205 -3.00 4.84 -24.72
C GLN A 205 -2.07 4.40 -23.59
N SER A 206 -1.15 5.26 -23.16
CA SER A 206 -0.18 4.96 -22.10
C SER A 206 0.42 6.27 -21.60
N HIS A 207 0.45 6.44 -20.28
CA HIS A 207 1.06 7.58 -19.62
C HIS A 207 1.84 7.14 -18.38
N ILE A 208 3.16 7.09 -18.50
CA ILE A 208 4.08 6.69 -17.42
C ILE A 208 4.95 7.90 -17.03
N PRO A 209 4.45 8.81 -16.19
CA PRO A 209 5.15 10.05 -15.85
C PRO A 209 6.27 9.86 -14.83
N ASN A 210 6.29 8.72 -14.14
CA ASN A 210 7.19 8.48 -13.02
C ASN A 210 7.86 7.10 -13.08
N ASN A 211 8.98 6.93 -12.37
CA ASN A 211 9.50 5.60 -12.04
C ASN A 211 8.63 4.98 -10.94
N ALA A 212 7.44 4.55 -11.32
CA ALA A 212 6.45 3.96 -10.44
C ALA A 212 6.02 2.58 -10.96
N VAL A 213 5.38 1.79 -10.11
CA VAL A 213 4.74 0.52 -10.46
C VAL A 213 3.25 0.57 -10.15
N ASN A 214 2.45 -0.13 -10.95
CA ASN A 214 1.04 -0.36 -10.65
C ASN A 214 0.90 -1.37 -9.50
N THR A 215 -0.22 -1.30 -8.79
CA THR A 215 -0.59 -2.29 -7.77
C THR A 215 -1.66 -3.25 -8.31
N PRO A 216 -1.72 -4.52 -7.87
CA PRO A 216 -0.86 -5.16 -6.87
C PRO A 216 0.59 -5.34 -7.35
N VAL A 217 1.57 -4.95 -6.53
CA VAL A 217 2.98 -5.30 -6.74
C VAL A 217 3.37 -6.42 -5.79
N THR A 218 3.90 -7.51 -6.35
CA THR A 218 4.21 -8.73 -5.59
C THR A 218 5.71 -8.90 -5.43
N MET A 219 6.16 -9.32 -4.25
CA MET A 219 7.57 -9.48 -3.91
C MET A 219 7.82 -10.80 -3.19
N ILE A 220 9.05 -11.29 -3.31
CA ILE A 220 9.58 -12.42 -2.54
C ILE A 220 10.84 -11.93 -1.82
N THR A 221 10.80 -12.00 -0.49
CA THR A 221 11.94 -11.66 0.37
C THR A 221 13.05 -12.69 0.23
N GLU A 222 14.26 -12.37 0.73
CA GLU A 222 15.40 -13.31 0.73
C GLU A 222 15.12 -14.61 1.49
N ASN A 223 14.25 -14.58 2.50
CA ASN A 223 13.84 -15.75 3.28
C ASN A 223 12.57 -16.44 2.74
N GLY A 224 12.11 -16.08 1.54
CA GLY A 224 11.00 -16.75 0.84
C GLY A 224 9.60 -16.30 1.24
N VAL A 225 9.48 -15.30 2.13
CA VAL A 225 8.18 -14.69 2.47
C VAL A 225 7.67 -13.92 1.25
N HIS A 226 6.41 -14.15 0.93
CA HIS A 226 5.73 -13.48 -0.17
C HIS A 226 4.95 -12.28 0.37
N LEU A 227 5.06 -11.16 -0.33
CA LEU A 227 4.42 -9.89 0.01
C LEU A 227 3.64 -9.38 -1.20
N SER A 228 2.49 -8.74 -0.98
CA SER A 228 1.79 -7.98 -2.02
C SER A 228 1.34 -6.63 -1.46
N LEU A 229 1.71 -5.54 -2.14
CA LEU A 229 1.25 -4.19 -1.83
C LEU A 229 0.12 -3.81 -2.78
N HIS A 230 -1.01 -3.39 -2.23
CA HIS A 230 -2.19 -3.00 -3.00
C HIS A 230 -3.07 -2.00 -2.23
N GLU A 231 -4.28 -1.76 -2.72
CA GLU A 231 -5.32 -1.02 -2.04
C GLU A 231 -6.68 -1.73 -2.10
N ALA A 232 -7.61 -1.30 -1.24
CA ALA A 232 -8.98 -1.80 -1.23
C ALA A 232 -9.98 -0.67 -0.97
N ASN A 233 -11.20 -0.82 -1.50
CA ASN A 233 -12.27 0.18 -1.39
C ASN A 233 -11.89 1.56 -1.98
N LEU A 234 -11.40 1.56 -3.22
CA LEU A 234 -11.13 2.78 -3.98
C LEU A 234 -12.44 3.46 -4.41
N THR A 235 -12.99 4.29 -3.51
CA THR A 235 -14.23 5.05 -3.73
C THR A 235 -13.98 6.53 -3.52
N ASN A 236 -14.36 7.39 -4.47
CA ASN A 236 -14.25 8.85 -4.38
C ASN A 236 -12.83 9.33 -4.03
N TYR A 237 -11.83 8.67 -4.61
CA TYR A 237 -10.40 8.92 -4.41
C TYR A 237 -9.65 8.56 -5.70
N SER A 238 -8.41 9.01 -5.85
CA SER A 238 -7.60 8.68 -7.03
C SER A 238 -6.85 7.36 -6.84
N ASP A 239 -6.68 6.62 -7.94
CA ASP A 239 -5.93 5.34 -7.99
C ASP A 239 -4.49 5.52 -7.51
N MET A 240 -3.93 4.50 -6.87
CA MET A 240 -2.58 4.52 -6.31
C MET A 240 -1.60 3.70 -7.15
N THR A 241 -0.63 4.39 -7.75
CA THR A 241 0.64 3.80 -8.17
C THR A 241 1.69 3.92 -7.05
N LEU A 242 2.81 3.22 -7.16
CA LEU A 242 3.90 3.27 -6.18
C LEU A 242 5.20 3.75 -6.81
N LEU A 243 5.61 4.98 -6.47
CA LEU A 243 6.95 5.51 -6.79
C LEU A 243 8.03 4.61 -6.19
N VAL A 244 9.08 4.33 -6.95
CA VAL A 244 10.17 3.46 -6.52
C VAL A 244 11.45 4.26 -6.30
N ASP A 245 11.91 4.26 -5.04
CA ASP A 245 13.27 4.61 -4.68
C ASP A 245 14.13 3.34 -4.70
N THR A 246 14.84 3.16 -5.81
CA THR A 246 15.69 2.00 -6.07
C THR A 246 16.93 1.94 -5.18
N THR A 247 17.32 3.06 -4.55
CA THR A 247 18.52 3.12 -3.70
C THR A 247 18.19 2.66 -2.29
N ASN A 248 17.04 3.06 -1.78
CA ASN A 248 16.61 2.76 -0.41
C ASN A 248 15.58 1.62 -0.34
N HIS A 249 15.27 0.97 -1.46
CA HIS A 249 14.26 -0.09 -1.58
C HIS A 249 12.89 0.33 -1.03
N ARG A 250 12.49 1.57 -1.32
CA ARG A 250 11.30 2.18 -0.75
C ARG A 250 10.27 2.44 -1.83
N PHE A 251 9.04 2.04 -1.55
CA PHE A 251 7.87 2.50 -2.28
C PHE A 251 7.23 3.70 -1.59
N LYS A 252 6.65 4.61 -2.37
CA LYS A 252 5.80 5.70 -1.87
C LYS A 252 4.53 5.77 -2.72
N SER A 253 3.37 5.95 -2.09
CA SER A 253 2.13 6.23 -2.81
C SER A 253 2.31 7.38 -3.79
N CYS A 254 1.78 7.20 -4.99
CA CYS A 254 1.74 8.21 -6.03
C CYS A 254 0.37 8.11 -6.69
N LEU A 255 -0.51 9.00 -6.25
CA LEU A 255 -1.86 9.06 -6.77
C LEU A 255 -1.82 9.48 -8.25
N VAL A 256 -2.74 8.92 -9.04
CA VAL A 256 -2.93 9.31 -10.42
C VAL A 256 -3.44 10.76 -10.47
N GLY A 257 -2.78 11.60 -11.26
CA GLY A 257 -3.12 13.02 -11.40
C GLY A 257 -4.00 13.31 -12.61
N SER A 258 -4.28 14.59 -12.82
CA SER A 258 -4.91 15.09 -14.04
C SER A 258 -4.32 16.45 -14.39
N ASP A 259 -4.19 16.75 -15.68
CA ASP A 259 -3.74 18.08 -16.14
C ASP A 259 -4.77 19.20 -15.86
N ASN A 260 -5.99 18.85 -15.46
CA ASN A 260 -7.04 19.83 -15.19
C ASN A 260 -6.84 20.60 -13.89
N HIS A 261 -6.14 20.01 -12.91
CA HIS A 261 -6.01 20.56 -11.56
C HIS A 261 -4.63 20.25 -10.96
N THR A 262 -4.19 21.06 -9.99
CA THR A 262 -2.96 20.84 -9.24
C THR A 262 -3.11 19.80 -8.14
N TYR A 263 -4.33 19.60 -7.62
CA TYR A 263 -4.66 18.51 -6.71
C TYR A 263 -5.01 17.23 -7.47
N LYS A 264 -4.75 16.08 -6.84
CA LYS A 264 -5.07 14.74 -7.36
C LYS A 264 -6.36 14.19 -6.79
N VAL A 265 -6.77 14.67 -5.61
CA VAL A 265 -8.03 14.29 -4.97
C VAL A 265 -8.70 15.51 -4.36
N LYS A 266 -10.01 15.61 -4.55
CA LYS A 266 -10.89 16.58 -3.90
C LYS A 266 -11.96 15.86 -3.10
N VAL A 267 -11.95 16.00 -1.78
CA VAL A 267 -12.90 15.33 -0.87
C VAL A 267 -13.37 16.25 0.25
N HIS A 268 -14.51 15.93 0.87
CA HIS A 268 -15.07 16.67 2.00
C HIS A 268 -15.08 15.82 3.28
N THR A 269 -14.96 16.44 4.44
CA THR A 269 -15.04 15.74 5.73
C THR A 269 -16.49 15.31 6.05
N PRO A 270 -16.74 14.12 6.62
CA PRO A 270 -15.76 13.07 6.89
C PRO A 270 -15.26 12.44 5.59
N CYS A 271 -13.94 12.35 5.41
CA CYS A 271 -13.35 11.62 4.29
C CYS A 271 -12.52 10.44 4.80
N TYR A 272 -12.50 9.38 4.00
CA TYR A 272 -11.79 8.14 4.24
C TYR A 272 -10.92 7.91 3.02
N THR A 273 -9.63 7.65 3.22
CA THR A 273 -8.85 7.10 2.10
C THR A 273 -9.30 5.67 1.83
N PRO A 274 -9.05 5.14 0.62
CA PRO A 274 -8.98 3.72 0.41
C PRO A 274 -8.01 3.08 1.41
N TRP A 275 -8.19 1.80 1.66
CA TRP A 275 -7.24 1.02 2.45
C TRP A 275 -5.96 0.82 1.67
N ARG A 276 -4.81 0.96 2.31
CA ARG A 276 -3.52 0.51 1.80
C ARG A 276 -3.25 -0.85 2.43
N THR A 277 -2.93 -1.84 1.61
CA THR A 277 -2.87 -3.24 2.04
C THR A 277 -1.49 -3.82 1.85
N ILE A 278 -1.09 -4.66 2.80
CA ILE A 278 0.11 -5.46 2.75
C ILE A 278 -0.32 -6.90 3.03
N GLN A 279 -0.44 -7.73 2.00
CA GLN A 279 -0.60 -9.16 2.17
C GLN A 279 0.76 -9.79 2.47
N ILE A 280 0.79 -10.76 3.38
CA ILE A 280 2.02 -11.39 3.86
C ILE A 280 1.75 -12.89 4.02
N SER A 281 2.53 -13.72 3.33
CA SER A 281 2.37 -15.17 3.34
C SER A 281 3.73 -15.88 3.33
N PRO A 282 3.86 -17.07 3.94
CA PRO A 282 5.08 -17.88 3.79
C PRO A 282 5.29 -18.40 2.35
N ASP A 283 4.25 -18.41 1.52
CA ASP A 283 4.30 -18.88 0.12
C ASP A 283 3.36 -18.10 -0.81
N ALA A 284 3.46 -18.37 -2.12
CA ALA A 284 2.62 -17.72 -3.12
C ALA A 284 1.13 -18.09 -3.02
N ALA A 285 0.80 -19.31 -2.57
CA ALA A 285 -0.58 -19.77 -2.49
C ALA A 285 -1.37 -18.96 -1.45
N GLY A 286 -0.77 -18.68 -0.30
CA GLY A 286 -1.41 -17.87 0.73
C GLY A 286 -1.71 -16.42 0.31
N LEU A 287 -1.00 -15.84 -0.68
CA LEU A 287 -1.40 -14.55 -1.25
C LEU A 287 -2.70 -14.65 -2.07
N ILE A 288 -2.92 -15.77 -2.77
CA ILE A 288 -4.12 -16.03 -3.58
C ILE A 288 -5.31 -16.42 -2.68
N GLU A 289 -5.06 -17.16 -1.61
CA GLU A 289 -6.11 -17.59 -0.67
C GLU A 289 -6.56 -16.49 0.30
N SER A 290 -5.88 -15.34 0.33
CA SER A 290 -6.18 -14.25 1.23
C SER A 290 -7.49 -13.54 0.86
N ASP A 291 -8.35 -13.37 1.86
CA ASP A 291 -9.63 -12.65 1.72
C ASP A 291 -9.51 -11.14 2.11
N LEU A 292 -8.27 -10.66 2.30
CA LEU A 292 -7.99 -9.32 2.83
C LEU A 292 -8.70 -8.22 2.03
N ILE A 293 -8.64 -8.26 0.70
CA ILE A 293 -9.18 -7.21 -0.15
C ILE A 293 -10.71 -7.13 -0.02
N VAL A 294 -11.41 -8.27 -0.08
CA VAL A 294 -12.87 -8.30 0.03
C VAL A 294 -13.34 -7.93 1.45
N ASN A 295 -12.59 -8.31 2.49
CA ASN A 295 -12.91 -7.97 3.89
C ASN A 295 -12.79 -6.47 4.20
N LEU A 296 -12.00 -5.72 3.43
CA LEU A 296 -11.80 -4.28 3.61
C LEU A 296 -12.81 -3.41 2.84
N ASN A 297 -13.73 -4.03 2.10
CA ASN A 297 -14.82 -3.33 1.41
C ASN A 297 -16.09 -3.25 2.27
N GLU A 298 -16.93 -2.27 1.97
CA GLU A 298 -18.25 -2.16 2.60
C GLU A 298 -19.13 -3.36 2.20
N PRO A 299 -20.00 -3.86 3.10
CA PRO A 299 -20.97 -4.90 2.76
C PRO A 299 -21.87 -4.51 1.59
N ASN A 300 -22.44 -5.51 0.92
CA ASN A 300 -23.37 -5.34 -0.19
C ASN A 300 -24.47 -4.29 0.12
N LYS A 301 -24.55 -3.24 -0.71
CA LYS A 301 -25.55 -2.16 -0.63
C LYS A 301 -26.68 -2.29 -1.64
N LEU A 302 -26.66 -3.30 -2.51
CA LEU A 302 -27.66 -3.54 -3.55
C LEU A 302 -28.88 -4.34 -3.05
N GLY A 303 -28.82 -4.88 -1.83
CA GLY A 303 -29.88 -5.75 -1.30
C GLY A 303 -29.88 -7.11 -2.01
N ASP A 304 -31.05 -7.56 -2.48
CA ASP A 304 -31.15 -8.80 -3.24
C ASP A 304 -30.42 -8.71 -4.60
N VAL A 305 -29.43 -9.57 -4.77
CA VAL A 305 -28.63 -9.71 -5.99
C VAL A 305 -28.87 -11.04 -6.69
N SER A 306 -30.00 -11.70 -6.42
CA SER A 306 -30.40 -12.96 -7.06
C SER A 306 -30.47 -12.89 -8.60
N TRP A 307 -30.60 -11.69 -9.15
CA TRP A 307 -30.57 -11.41 -10.60
C TRP A 307 -29.16 -11.44 -11.21
N VAL A 308 -28.09 -11.36 -10.40
CA VAL A 308 -26.71 -11.52 -10.85
C VAL A 308 -26.43 -13.02 -11.03
N LYS A 309 -26.13 -13.42 -12.26
CA LYS A 309 -25.88 -14.82 -12.63
C LYS A 309 -24.49 -14.97 -13.27
N PRO A 310 -23.53 -15.67 -12.63
CA PRO A 310 -22.29 -16.06 -13.29
C PRO A 310 -22.56 -16.87 -14.57
N MET A 311 -21.88 -16.57 -15.67
CA MET A 311 -22.11 -17.20 -16.97
C MET A 311 -20.81 -17.46 -17.73
N LYS A 312 -20.85 -18.47 -18.61
CA LYS A 312 -19.90 -18.62 -19.73
C LYS A 312 -20.57 -18.05 -20.97
N TYR A 313 -19.84 -17.31 -21.80
CA TYR A 313 -20.39 -16.71 -23.02
C TYR A 313 -19.44 -16.92 -24.20
N ILE A 314 -20.02 -16.86 -25.40
CA ILE A 314 -19.30 -16.61 -26.66
C ILE A 314 -19.81 -15.29 -27.22
N GLY A 315 -19.04 -14.68 -28.11
CA GLY A 315 -19.47 -13.46 -28.77
C GLY A 315 -18.80 -13.29 -30.12
N ILE A 316 -19.50 -12.61 -31.02
CA ILE A 316 -18.89 -12.05 -32.22
C ILE A 316 -17.92 -10.98 -31.72
N TRP A 317 -16.63 -11.32 -31.66
CA TRP A 317 -15.60 -10.48 -31.06
C TRP A 317 -14.24 -10.71 -31.73
N TRP A 318 -13.76 -11.95 -31.73
CA TRP A 318 -12.42 -12.28 -32.22
C TRP A 318 -12.22 -12.01 -33.72
N ASP A 319 -13.29 -12.08 -34.51
CA ASP A 319 -13.22 -11.74 -35.95
C ASP A 319 -12.77 -10.29 -36.19
N MET A 320 -13.10 -9.36 -35.30
CA MET A 320 -12.66 -7.97 -35.43
C MET A 320 -11.19 -7.80 -35.04
N HIS A 321 -10.73 -8.50 -34.00
CA HIS A 321 -9.30 -8.55 -33.64
C HIS A 321 -8.43 -9.15 -34.75
N LEU A 322 -8.96 -10.12 -35.51
CA LEU A 322 -8.28 -10.72 -36.65
C LEU A 322 -8.50 -9.97 -37.99
N ASN A 323 -9.16 -8.80 -37.97
CA ASN A 323 -9.52 -8.03 -39.17
C ASN A 323 -10.36 -8.81 -40.22
N ARG A 324 -11.11 -9.84 -39.80
CA ARG A 324 -12.02 -10.62 -40.66
C ARG A 324 -13.38 -9.93 -40.81
N LYS A 325 -13.80 -9.18 -39.79
CA LYS A 325 -15.01 -8.36 -39.72
C LYS A 325 -14.69 -7.01 -39.12
N THR A 326 -15.62 -6.06 -39.21
CA THR A 326 -15.49 -4.74 -38.59
C THR A 326 -16.60 -4.49 -37.56
N TRP A 327 -16.32 -3.61 -36.60
CA TRP A 327 -17.36 -3.05 -35.73
C TRP A 327 -18.25 -2.05 -36.47
N GLU A 328 -17.70 -1.28 -37.40
CA GLU A 328 -18.45 -0.28 -38.15
C GLU A 328 -19.53 -0.95 -39.03
N LEU A 329 -20.77 -0.47 -38.93
CA LEU A 329 -21.91 -0.99 -39.70
C LEU A 329 -21.81 -0.63 -41.19
N THR A 330 -21.32 0.58 -41.47
CA THR A 330 -21.19 1.16 -42.82
C THR A 330 -20.04 0.59 -43.65
N SER A 331 -19.19 -0.27 -43.07
CA SER A 331 -18.03 -0.84 -43.77
C SER A 331 -18.38 -1.84 -44.88
N GLY A 332 -19.62 -2.33 -44.91
CA GLY A 332 -20.02 -3.46 -45.77
C GLY A 332 -19.51 -4.83 -45.29
N ASN A 333 -18.71 -4.89 -44.22
CA ASN A 333 -18.18 -6.12 -43.61
C ASN A 333 -18.42 -6.18 -42.09
N HIS A 334 -19.55 -5.63 -41.65
CA HIS A 334 -19.96 -5.59 -40.26
C HIS A 334 -20.09 -7.00 -39.65
N GLY A 335 -19.56 -7.20 -38.44
CA GLY A 335 -19.60 -8.48 -37.74
C GLY A 335 -20.93 -8.79 -37.06
N ALA A 336 -21.55 -7.81 -36.39
CA ALA A 336 -22.73 -8.02 -35.55
C ALA A 336 -24.02 -8.09 -36.38
N THR A 337 -24.21 -9.21 -37.08
CA THR A 337 -25.38 -9.48 -37.93
C THR A 337 -26.20 -10.64 -37.39
N THR A 338 -27.48 -10.71 -37.78
CA THR A 338 -28.40 -11.81 -37.41
C THR A 338 -28.03 -13.15 -38.06
N ALA A 339 -27.12 -13.17 -39.04
CA ALA A 339 -26.68 -14.40 -39.68
C ALA A 339 -25.88 -15.33 -38.76
N TYR A 340 -25.33 -14.79 -37.67
CA TYR A 340 -24.57 -15.54 -36.66
C TYR A 340 -25.38 -15.80 -35.37
N ALA A 341 -26.66 -15.42 -35.33
CA ALA A 341 -27.52 -15.52 -34.16
C ALA A 341 -28.11 -16.92 -33.97
#